data_AF-A0A6D1A6Z3-F1
#
_entry.id   AF-A0A6D1A6Z3-F1
#
_cell.length_a   1.000
_cell.length_b   1.000
_cell.length_c   1.000
_cell.angle_alpha   90.00
_cell.angle_beta   90.00
_cell.angle_gamma   90.00
#
_symmetry.space_group_name_H-M   'P 1'
#
loop_
_entity.id
_entity.type
_entity.pdbx_description
1 polymer ?
#
loop_
_entity_poly.entity_id
_entity_poly.type
_entity_poly.pdbx_seq_one_letter_code
_entity_poly.pdbx_strand_id
1 'polypeptide(L)' 'AGHAASVGRVDPIQLYYLMSRGIPKEEAERLVIYGFLAPVVNELPIEGVKKQLVSVIERKVK' A
#
# COMPACT_ATOMS: atom_id res chain seq x y z
N ALA A 1 -12.04 19.31 17.21
CA ALA A 1 -11.70 18.63 15.94
C ALA A 1 -10.18 18.42 15.91
N GLY A 2 -9.71 17.18 15.83
CA GLY A 2 -8.28 16.86 15.74
C GLY A 2 -7.92 16.51 14.31
N HIS A 3 -6.92 17.18 13.73
CA HIS A 3 -6.30 16.80 12.47
C HIS A 3 -4.92 16.23 12.79
N ALA A 4 -4.68 14.98 12.42
CA ALA A 4 -3.37 14.35 12.51
C ALA A 4 -2.98 13.88 11.11
N ALA A 5 -1.76 14.24 10.71
CA ALA A 5 -1.12 13.73 9.50
C ALA A 5 0.19 13.08 9.92
N SER A 6 0.44 11.86 9.45
CA SER A 6 1.69 11.15 9.64
C SER A 6 2.44 11.06 8.32
N VAL A 7 3.74 11.39 8.35
CA VAL A 7 4.68 11.12 7.25
C VAL A 7 5.70 10.11 7.75
N GLY A 8 5.91 9.04 6.99
CA GLY A 8 6.84 7.97 7.37
C GLY A 8 7.34 7.22 6.13
N ARG A 9 8.52 6.62 6.27
CA ARG A 9 9.03 5.66 5.29
C ARG A 9 8.29 4.32 5.46
N VAL A 10 8.37 3.45 4.46
CA VAL A 10 7.91 2.06 4.59
C VAL A 10 8.59 1.42 5.80
N ASP A 11 7.83 0.71 6.63
CA ASP A 11 8.33 0.12 7.88
C ASP A 11 9.40 -0.95 7.57
N PRO A 12 10.66 -0.72 7.98
CA PRO A 12 11.75 -1.65 7.69
C PRO A 12 11.58 -3.01 8.38
N ILE A 13 10.82 -3.11 9.48
CA ILE A 13 10.55 -4.38 10.15
C ILE A 13 9.59 -5.22 9.30
N GLN A 14 8.57 -4.59 8.72
CA GLN A 14 7.64 -5.27 7.82
C GLN A 14 8.33 -5.76 6.55
N LEU A 15 9.21 -4.94 5.97
CA LEU A 15 10.03 -5.32 4.81
C LEU A 15 10.95 -6.49 5.14
N TYR A 16 11.66 -6.43 6.26
CA TYR A 16 12.53 -7.51 6.71
C TYR A 16 11.76 -8.82 6.89
N TYR A 17 10.58 -8.76 7.51
CA TYR A 17 9.73 -9.93 7.71
C TYR A 17 9.30 -10.57 6.38
N LEU A 18 8.81 -9.78 5.43
CA LEU A 18 8.41 -10.28 4.10
C LEU A 18 9.61 -10.84 3.33
N MET A 19 10.75 -10.14 3.36
CA MET A 19 11.97 -10.60 2.70
C MET A 19 12.52 -11.91 3.31
N SER A 20 12.40 -12.09 4.63
CA SER A 20 12.77 -13.34 5.31
C SER A 20 11.93 -14.54 4.87
N ARG A 21 10.74 -14.29 4.29
CA ARG A 21 9.86 -15.29 3.69
C ARG A 21 10.15 -15.54 2.21
N GLY A 22 11.24 -14.99 1.68
CA GLY A 22 11.66 -15.18 0.28
C GLY A 22 11.02 -14.19 -0.70
N ILE A 23 10.31 -13.17 -0.22
CA ILE A 23 9.69 -12.16 -1.08
C ILE A 23 10.76 -11.13 -1.49
N PRO A 24 10.97 -10.86 -2.80
CA PRO A 24 11.90 -9.83 -3.24
C PRO A 24 11.57 -8.47 -2.64
N LYS A 25 12.59 -7.64 -2.36
CA LYS A 25 12.41 -6.33 -1.73
C LYS A 25 11.36 -5.46 -2.44
N GLU A 26 11.43 -5.39 -3.77
CA GLU A 26 10.49 -4.60 -4.58
C GLU A 26 9.03 -5.08 -4.40
N GLU A 27 8.83 -6.39 -4.32
CA GLU A 27 7.51 -6.99 -4.10
C GLU A 27 7.05 -6.77 -2.65
N ALA A 28 7.96 -6.85 -1.67
CA ALA A 28 7.67 -6.55 -0.28
C ALA A 28 7.23 -5.08 -0.08
N GLU A 29 7.91 -4.13 -0.72
CA GLU A 29 7.54 -2.71 -0.72
C GLU A 29 6.15 -2.50 -1.31
N ARG A 30 5.84 -3.15 -2.45
CA ARG A 30 4.51 -3.15 -3.05
C ARG A 30 3.45 -3.65 -2.07
N LEU A 31 3.64 -4.83 -1.49
CA LEU A 31 2.68 -5.44 -0.58
C LEU A 31 2.39 -4.53 0.63
N VAL A 32 3.41 -3.90 1.21
CA VAL A 32 3.21 -2.96 2.33
C VAL A 32 2.42 -1.72 1.88
N ILE A 33 2.74 -1.13 0.73
CA ILE A 33 2.02 0.02 0.19
C ILE A 33 0.55 -0.34 -0.12
N TYR A 34 0.30 -1.51 -0.72
CA TYR A 34 -1.06 -2.00 -0.95
C TYR A 34 -1.83 -2.21 0.35
N GLY A 35 -1.23 -2.90 1.32
CA GLY A 35 -1.85 -3.15 2.61
C GLY A 35 -2.21 -1.86 3.35
N PHE A 36 -1.35 -0.83 3.24
CA PHE A 36 -1.60 0.50 3.80
C PHE A 36 -2.77 1.23 3.11
N LEU A 37 -2.88 1.16 1.78
CA LEU A 37 -3.92 1.85 1.02
C LEU A 37 -5.25 1.07 0.95
N ALA A 38 -5.23 -0.24 1.20
CA ALA A 38 -6.38 -1.12 1.06
C ALA A 38 -7.63 -0.68 1.84
N PRO A 39 -7.55 -0.21 3.10
CA PRO A 39 -8.73 0.26 3.83
C PRO A 39 -9.46 1.39 3.09
N VAL A 40 -8.73 2.40 2.60
CA VAL A 40 -9.29 3.54 1.86
C VAL A 40 -9.89 3.09 0.53
N VAL A 41 -9.19 2.20 -0.19
CA VAL A 41 -9.66 1.66 -1.47
C VAL A 41 -10.92 0.81 -1.29
N ASN A 42 -11.05 0.08 -0.19
CA ASN A 42 -12.18 -0.79 0.09
C ASN A 42 -13.43 -0.05 0.56
N GLU A 43 -13.30 1.18 1.05
CA GLU A 43 -14.45 2.04 1.40
C GLU A 43 -15.11 2.68 0.17
N LEU A 44 -14.49 2.59 -1.02
CA LEU A 44 -15.06 3.18 -2.23
C LEU A 44 -16.33 2.42 -2.68
N PRO A 45 -17.49 3.11 -2.79
CA PRO A 45 -18.75 2.45 -3.12
C PRO A 45 -18.90 2.14 -4.62
N ILE A 46 -18.09 2.76 -5.48
CA ILE A 46 -18.17 2.63 -6.93
C ILE A 46 -17.03 1.75 -7.42
N GLU A 47 -17.37 0.54 -7.88
CA GLU A 47 -16.40 -0.46 -8.33
C GLU A 47 -15.51 0.04 -9.48
N GLY A 48 -16.06 0.86 -10.39
CA GLY A 48 -15.28 1.48 -11.46
C GLY A 48 -14.17 2.40 -10.94
N VAL A 49 -14.46 3.20 -9.91
CA VAL A 49 -13.49 4.10 -9.28
C VAL A 49 -12.45 3.30 -8.51
N LYS A 50 -12.87 2.24 -7.81
CA LYS A 50 -11.96 1.31 -7.13
C LYS A 50 -10.92 0.73 -8.09
N LYS A 51 -11.37 0.20 -9.24
CA LYS A 51 -10.47 -0.34 -10.29
C LYS A 51 -9.52 0.71 -10.86
N GLN A 52 -10.02 1.92 -11.12
CA GLN A 52 -9.17 3.02 -11.60
C GLN A 52 -8.10 3.39 -10.57
N LEU A 53 -8.45 3.48 -9.29
CA LEU A 53 -7.51 3.82 -8.24
C LEU A 53 -6.43 2.73 -8.08
N VAL A 54 -6.82 1.45 -8.09
CA VAL A 54 -5.86 0.32 -8.06
C VAL A 54 -4.87 0.41 -9.22
N SER A 55 -5.34 0.65 -10.44
CA SER A 55 -4.48 0.81 -11.62
C SER A 55 -3.50 1.99 -11.50
N VAL A 56 -3.96 3.10 -10.92
CA VAL A 56 -3.10 4.27 -10.68
C VAL A 56 -2.02 3.96 -9.63
N ILE A 57 -2.37 3.23 -8.56
CA ILE A 57 -1.41 2.78 -7.54
C ILE A 57 -0.38 1.84 -8.19
N GLU A 58 -0.80 0.83 -8.95
CA GLU A 58 0.09 -0.11 -9.65
C GLU A 58 1.13 0.61 -10.51
N ARG A 59 0.70 1.63 -11.26
CA ARG A 59 1.58 2.41 -12.12
C ARG A 59 2.60 3.25 -11.35
N LYS A 60 2.28 3.68 -10.12
CA LYS A 60 3.15 4.54 -9.29
C LYS A 60 4.13 3.76 -8.42
N VAL A 61 3.88 2.49 -8.19
CA VAL A 61 4.75 1.59 -7.39
C VAL A 61 5.59 0.66 -8.29
N LYS A 62 5.45 0.80 -9.62
CA LYS A 62 6.45 0.38 -10.60
C LYS A 62 7.55 1.44 -10.72
#